data_AF-A0A1I1S1P8-F1
#
_entry.id   AF-A0A1I1S1P8-F1
#
_cell.length_a   1.000
_cell.length_b   1.000
_cell.length_c   1.000
_cell.angle_alpha   90.00
_cell.angle_beta   90.00
_cell.angle_gamma   90.00
#
_symmetry.space_group_name_H-M   'P 1'
#
loop_
_entity.id
_entity.type
_entity.pdbx_description
1 polymer ?
#
loop_
_entity_poly.entity_id
_entity_poly.type
_entity_poly.pdbx_seq_one_letter_code
_entity_poly.pdbx_strand_id
1 'polypeptide(L)'
;MGGAAKEIFSQLQKEVKDDIFTPLEELAEAAVTNEVLSETMLLNASFLIDKDKEDEFDALVNEAHERWKDHSDFNYTGPWPAYNFINIRLSVEAS
;
A
#
# COMPACT_ATOMS: atom_id res chain seq x y z
N MET A 1 -8.61 -30.17 -0.84
CA MET A 1 -8.43 -29.37 -2.07
C MET A 1 -8.24 -27.86 -1.80
N GLY A 2 -8.57 -27.30 -0.62
CA GLY A 2 -8.39 -25.86 -0.35
C GLY A 2 -7.00 -25.37 0.07
N GLY A 3 -6.06 -26.28 0.43
CA GLY A 3 -4.72 -25.88 0.90
C GLY A 3 -3.86 -25.25 -0.20
N ALA A 4 -3.83 -25.85 -1.39
CA ALA A 4 -2.99 -25.39 -2.50
C ALA A 4 -3.38 -23.99 -3.01
N ALA A 5 -4.68 -23.68 -3.08
CA ALA A 5 -5.15 -22.36 -3.50
C ALA A 5 -4.76 -21.27 -2.49
N LYS A 6 -4.88 -21.56 -1.18
CA LYS A 6 -4.47 -20.64 -0.12
C LYS A 6 -2.96 -20.37 -0.17
N GLU A 7 -2.16 -21.40 -0.42
CA GLU A 7 -0.71 -21.29 -0.48
C GLU A 7 -0.24 -20.45 -1.68
N ILE A 8 -0.85 -20.66 -2.85
CA ILE A 8 -0.61 -19.83 -4.04
C ILE A 8 -0.98 -18.36 -3.76
N PHE A 9 -2.13 -18.12 -3.13
CA PHE A 9 -2.55 -16.75 -2.83
C PHE A 9 -1.62 -16.06 -1.84
N SER A 10 -1.20 -16.76 -0.77
CA SER A 10 -0.21 -16.22 0.17
C SER A 10 1.15 -15.94 -0.49
N GLN A 11 1.55 -16.75 -1.47
CA GLN A 11 2.76 -16.51 -2.24
C GLN A 11 2.63 -15.24 -3.11
N LEU A 12 1.50 -15.04 -3.79
CA LEU A 12 1.23 -13.82 -4.55
C LEU A 12 1.23 -12.57 -3.66
N GLN A 13 0.65 -12.65 -2.46
CA GLN A 13 0.68 -11.53 -1.50
C GLN A 13 2.10 -11.19 -1.07
N LYS A 14 2.95 -12.21 -0.90
CA LYS A 14 4.37 -12.00 -0.58
C LYS A 14 5.11 -11.35 -1.74
N GLU A 15 4.88 -11.82 -2.97
CA GLU A 15 5.51 -11.26 -4.17
C GLU A 15 5.09 -9.80 -4.38
N VAL A 16 3.80 -9.48 -4.26
CA VAL A 16 3.32 -8.09 -4.31
C VAL A 16 3.93 -7.23 -3.21
N LYS A 17 4.13 -7.78 -2.01
CA LYS A 17 4.79 -7.04 -0.93
C LYS A 17 6.23 -6.71 -1.30
N ASP A 18 6.99 -7.70 -1.76
CA ASP A 18 8.41 -7.55 -2.07
C ASP A 18 8.62 -6.66 -3.32
N ASP A 19 7.75 -6.77 -4.32
CA ASP A 19 7.86 -6.05 -5.60
C ASP A 19 7.27 -4.65 -5.60
N ILE A 20 6.24 -4.39 -4.77
CA ILE A 20 5.46 -3.15 -4.81
C ILE A 20 5.55 -2.41 -3.49
N PHE A 21 5.21 -3.07 -2.37
CA PHE A 21 5.15 -2.38 -1.08
C PHE A 21 6.52 -1.94 -0.59
N THR A 22 7.52 -2.84 -0.58
CA THR A 22 8.85 -2.53 -0.04
C THR A 22 9.57 -1.40 -0.77
N PRO A 23 9.62 -1.36 -2.12
CA PRO A 23 10.24 -0.23 -2.83
C PRO A 23 9.54 1.11 -2.57
N LEU A 24 8.20 1.12 -2.47
CA LEU A 24 7.44 2.33 -2.16
C LEU A 24 7.62 2.76 -0.70
N GLU A 25 7.73 1.80 0.23
CA GLU A 25 8.00 2.05 1.64
C GLU A 25 9.38 2.71 1.85
N GLU A 26 10.40 2.28 1.10
CA GLU A 26 11.76 2.85 1.19
C GLU A 26 11.84 4.34 0.81
N LEU A 27 10.97 4.79 -0.11
CA LEU A 27 10.90 6.18 -0.53
C LEU A 27 9.96 7.03 0.34
N ALA A 28 8.98 6.40 0.99
CA ALA A 28 7.99 7.07 1.82
C ALA A 28 8.55 7.45 3.20
N GLU A 29 8.06 8.55 3.75
CA GLU A 29 8.33 8.93 5.15
C GLU A 29 7.60 8.01 6.14
N ALA A 30 6.46 7.45 5.73
CA ALA A 30 5.78 6.39 6.44
C ALA A 30 4.92 5.55 5.50
N ALA A 31 4.81 4.25 5.78
CA ALA A 31 3.94 3.34 5.07
C ALA A 31 3.09 2.53 6.05
N VAL A 32 1.85 2.23 5.66
CA VAL A 32 0.92 1.41 6.44
C VAL A 32 0.25 0.41 5.52
N THR A 33 0.34 -0.88 5.85
CA THR A 33 -0.51 -1.91 5.26
C THR A 33 -1.82 -2.01 6.06
N ASN A 34 -2.95 -1.95 5.36
CA ASN A 34 -4.29 -2.07 5.92
C ASN A 34 -4.87 -3.47 5.67
N GLU A 35 -5.97 -3.78 6.34
CA GLU A 35 -6.73 -4.99 6.01
C GLU A 35 -7.24 -4.93 4.57
N VAL A 36 -7.11 -6.06 3.87
CA VAL A 36 -7.64 -6.19 2.51
C VAL A 36 -9.16 -6.18 2.53
N LEU A 37 -9.76 -5.45 1.59
CA LEU A 37 -11.22 -5.24 1.55
C LEU A 37 -11.97 -6.36 0.80
N SER A 38 -11.24 -7.26 0.15
CA SER A 38 -11.77 -8.38 -0.64
C SER A 38 -10.87 -9.61 -0.48
N GLU A 39 -11.43 -10.81 -0.63
CA GLU A 39 -10.68 -12.07 -0.65
C GLU A 39 -9.69 -12.17 -1.82
N THR A 40 -9.89 -11.37 -2.87
CA THR A 40 -9.02 -11.34 -4.08
C THR A 40 -7.96 -10.25 -4.04
N MET A 41 -7.98 -9.38 -3.02
CA MET A 41 -7.08 -8.23 -2.96
C MET A 41 -5.72 -8.65 -2.39
N LEU A 42 -4.65 -8.32 -3.13
CA LEU A 42 -3.28 -8.70 -2.77
C LEU A 42 -2.62 -7.70 -1.83
N LEU A 43 -2.94 -6.41 -1.96
CA LEU A 43 -2.37 -5.33 -1.16
C LEU A 43 -3.39 -4.21 -0.96
N ASN A 44 -3.44 -3.67 0.26
CA ASN A 44 -4.09 -2.41 0.59
C ASN A 44 -3.10 -1.61 1.44
N ALA A 45 -2.56 -0.52 0.91
CA ALA A 45 -1.53 0.24 1.59
C ALA A 45 -1.68 1.75 1.38
N SER A 46 -1.26 2.51 2.38
CA SER A 46 -1.20 3.97 2.36
C SER A 46 0.23 4.41 2.58
N PHE A 47 0.66 5.44 1.85
CA PHE A 47 2.01 5.98 1.92
C PHE A 47 1.95 7.48 2.22
N LEU A 48 2.81 7.94 3.12
CA LEU A 48 3.06 9.35 3.39
C LEU A 48 4.40 9.70 2.77
N ILE A 49 4.40 10.64 1.84
CA ILE A 49 5.60 11.04 1.11
C ILE A 49 5.85 12.53 1.29
N ASP A 50 7.11 12.92 1.18
CA ASP A 50 7.45 14.32 0.97
C ASP A 50 6.89 14.79 -0.36
N LYS A 51 6.27 15.97 -0.38
CA LYS A 51 5.70 16.54 -1.60
C LYS A 51 6.73 16.69 -2.73
N ASP A 52 7.99 16.98 -2.38
CA ASP A 52 9.06 17.14 -3.35
C ASP A 52 9.52 15.81 -3.98
N LYS A 53 9.09 14.66 -3.42
CA LYS A 53 9.36 13.31 -3.93
C LYS A 53 8.15 12.70 -4.68
N GLU A 54 7.07 13.47 -4.89
CA GLU A 54 5.84 12.99 -5.54
C GLU A 54 6.11 12.39 -6.92
N ASP A 55 6.88 13.07 -7.77
CA ASP A 55 7.23 12.58 -9.12
C ASP A 55 8.05 11.27 -9.09
N GLU A 56 8.95 11.12 -8.11
CA GLU A 56 9.76 9.91 -7.95
C GLU A 56 8.90 8.74 -7.46
N PHE A 57 7.98 9.01 -6.55
CA PHE A 57 7.03 8.03 -6.06
C PHE A 57 6.08 7.56 -7.17
N ASP A 58 5.54 8.49 -7.95
CA ASP A 58 4.69 8.19 -9.11
C ASP A 58 5.43 7.33 -10.14
N ALA A 59 6.72 7.57 -10.36
CA ALA A 59 7.53 6.75 -11.26
C ALA A 59 7.65 5.30 -10.78
N LEU A 60 7.89 5.08 -9.47
CA LEU A 60 7.95 3.73 -8.89
C LEU A 60 6.59 3.02 -8.94
N VAL A 61 5.48 3.74 -8.69
CA VAL A 61 4.12 3.19 -8.83
C VAL A 61 3.88 2.74 -10.27
N ASN A 62 4.30 3.53 -11.26
CA ASN A 62 4.16 3.18 -12.67
C ASN A 62 5.02 1.97 -13.06
N GLU A 63 6.25 1.86 -12.53
CA GLU A 63 7.09 0.67 -12.75
C GLU A 63 6.43 -0.60 -12.17
N ALA A 64 5.90 -0.51 -10.95
CA ALA A 64 5.17 -1.61 -10.32
C ALA A 64 3.92 -1.99 -11.12
N HIS A 65 3.15 -1.00 -11.59
CA HIS A 65 1.99 -1.23 -12.46
C HIS A 65 2.38 -1.95 -13.75
N GLU A 66 3.43 -1.50 -14.46
CA GLU A 66 3.86 -2.13 -15.70
C GLU A 66 4.26 -3.61 -15.52
N ARG A 67 4.83 -3.95 -14.37
CA ARG A 67 5.18 -5.34 -14.02
C ARG A 67 3.95 -6.21 -13.74
N TRP A 68 2.91 -5.63 -13.14
CA TRP A 68 1.76 -6.37 -12.60
C TRP A 68 0.45 -6.23 -13.40
N LYS A 69 0.39 -5.35 -14.41
CA LYS A 69 -0.83 -5.03 -15.17
C LYS A 69 -1.54 -6.22 -15.82
N ASP A 70 -0.80 -7.27 -16.18
CA ASP A 70 -1.37 -8.49 -16.77
C ASP A 70 -1.84 -9.51 -15.72
N HIS A 71 -1.55 -9.27 -14.44
CA HIS A 71 -1.79 -10.20 -13.32
C HIS A 71 -2.80 -9.66 -12.30
N SER A 72 -2.95 -8.34 -12.17
CA SER A 72 -3.81 -7.72 -11.16
C SER A 72 -4.33 -6.34 -11.60
N ASP A 73 -5.54 -6.01 -11.17
CA ASP A 73 -6.05 -4.64 -11.24
C ASP A 73 -5.31 -3.74 -10.23
N PHE A 74 -4.81 -2.60 -10.70
CA PHE A 74 -4.08 -1.65 -9.87
C PHE A 74 -4.91 -0.38 -9.68
N ASN A 75 -5.07 0.06 -8.44
CA ASN A 75 -5.74 1.31 -8.12
C ASN A 75 -4.83 2.20 -7.30
N TYR A 76 -4.39 3.31 -7.91
CA TYR A 76 -3.59 4.34 -7.27
C TYR A 76 -4.40 5.64 -7.22
N THR A 77 -4.61 6.18 -6.02
CA THR A 77 -5.36 7.42 -5.82
C THR A 77 -4.65 8.35 -4.85
N GLY A 78 -4.75 9.65 -5.11
CA GLY A 78 -4.18 10.71 -4.28
C GLY A 78 -4.03 12.00 -5.07
N PRO A 79 -3.41 13.04 -4.48
CA PRO A 79 -3.04 13.12 -3.05
C PRO A 79 -4.28 13.30 -2.15
N TRP A 80 -4.32 12.56 -1.04
CA TRP A 80 -5.39 12.65 -0.04
C TRP A 80 -4.89 13.34 1.25
N PRO A 81 -5.78 13.89 2.10
CA PRO A 81 -5.38 14.30 3.44
C PRO A 81 -4.79 13.11 4.21
N ALA A 82 -3.79 13.36 5.07
CA ALA A 82 -3.00 12.32 5.75
C ALA A 82 -3.74 11.59 6.89
N TYR A 83 -5.01 11.21 6.70
CA TYR A 83 -5.85 10.57 7.71
C TYR A 83 -5.24 9.27 8.27
N ASN A 84 -4.54 8.48 7.45
CA ASN A 84 -3.86 7.25 7.88
C ASN A 84 -2.66 7.49 8.82
N PHE A 85 -2.17 8.73 8.93
CA PHE A 85 -0.94 9.07 9.64
C PHE A 85 -1.16 10.03 10.82
N ILE A 86 -2.39 10.51 11.01
CA ILE A 86 -2.74 11.43 12.10
C ILE A 86 -3.49 10.66 13.19
N ASN A 87 -2.87 10.56 14.37
CA ASN A 87 -3.54 10.11 15.59
C ASN A 87 -3.98 11.35 16.40
N ILE A 88 -5.24 11.78 16.26
CA ILE A 88 -5.79 12.86 17.09
C ILE A 88 -6.13 12.29 18.47
N ARG A 89 -5.30 12.57 19.48
CA ARG A 89 -5.66 12.33 20.89
C ARG A 89 -6.27 13.60 21.47
N LEU A 90 -7.57 13.59 21.73
CA LEU A 90 -8.25 14.61 22.52
C LEU A 90 -8.03 14.32 24.00
N SER A 91 -7.19 15.12 24.66
CA SER A 91 -7.12 15.16 26.11
C SER A 91 -8.18 16.14 26.61
N VAL A 92 -9.20 15.65 27.30
CA VAL A 92 -10.14 16.50 28.04
C VAL A 92 -9.52 16.79 29.41
N GLU A 93 -9.00 17.99 29.61
CA GLU A 93 -8.74 18.50 30.96
C GLU A 93 -10.09 18.95 31.55
N ALA A 94 -10.60 18.16 32.50
CA ALA A 94 -11.74 18.59 33.31
C ALA A 94 -11.28 19.77 34.18
N SER A 95 -11.88 20.94 33.96
CA SER A 95 -11.70 22.15 34.78
C SER A 95 -12.37 22.00 36.15
#